data_AF-A0A1G4K0W2-F1
#
_entry.id   AF-A0A1G4K0W2-F1
#
_cell.length_a   1.000
_cell.length_b   1.000
_cell.length_c   1.000
_cell.angle_alpha   90.00
_cell.angle_beta   90.00
_cell.angle_gamma   90.00
#
_symmetry.space_group_name_H-M   'P 1'
#
loop_
_entity.id
_entity.type
_entity.pdbx_description
1 polymer ?
#
loop_
_entity_poly.entity_id
_entity_poly.type
_entity_poly.pdbx_seq_one_letter_code
_entity_poly.pdbx_strand_id
1 'polypeptide(L)'
;MEGIVDWLPYVDNAAPSALQQVEQLVERELLDANLNVVHPGVETLLGSLPVSRFAEPANSTGTKRGLELEQSRIETAKKPCLGIDKTRFDVQHCNTADKRAVLESYLSHEESVLSEILQRTLARQWVANNEYMEGVQDALKEILESQDRNLQDLESHRKLIQSEAQRDLAYMDERWKEALLRNVERALSNAH
;
A
#
# COMPACT_ATOMS: atom_id res chain seq x y z
N MET A 1 -19.71 20.55 23.97
CA MET A 1 -18.59 21.24 23.31
C MET A 1 -17.37 20.35 23.47
N GLU A 2 -17.34 19.24 22.73
CA GLU A 2 -16.19 18.35 22.67
C GLU A 2 -15.61 18.51 21.27
N GLY A 3 -14.31 18.79 21.19
CA GLY A 3 -13.62 19.11 19.95
C GLY A 3 -13.07 20.54 19.93
N ILE A 4 -12.19 20.88 20.87
CA ILE A 4 -11.24 21.97 20.65
C ILE A 4 -10.37 21.48 19.48
N VAL A 5 -10.51 22.11 18.32
CA VAL A 5 -9.69 21.79 17.15
C VAL A 5 -8.33 22.45 17.38
N ASP A 6 -7.35 21.62 17.76
CA ASP A 6 -6.04 22.06 18.26
C ASP A 6 -5.11 22.60 17.16
N TRP A 7 -5.41 22.30 15.89
CA TRP A 7 -4.66 22.81 14.73
C TRP A 7 -5.57 22.92 13.50
N LEU A 8 -5.56 24.08 12.83
CA LEU A 8 -6.37 24.39 11.65
C LEU A 8 -5.47 24.63 10.43
N PRO A 9 -5.06 23.59 9.67
CA PRO A 9 -4.10 23.70 8.58
C PRO A 9 -4.35 24.78 7.51
N TYR A 10 -5.61 25.17 7.23
CA TYR A 10 -5.90 26.22 6.23
C TYR A 10 -5.94 27.63 6.82
N VAL A 11 -6.04 27.75 8.15
CA VAL A 11 -6.16 29.02 8.87
C VAL A 11 -4.82 29.38 9.49
N ASP A 12 -4.16 28.40 10.10
CA ASP A 12 -2.91 28.57 10.82
C ASP A 12 -1.72 28.52 9.85
N ASN A 13 -1.41 29.68 9.26
CA ASN A 13 -0.19 29.83 8.48
C ASN A 13 1.01 30.04 9.41
N ALA A 14 1.66 28.95 9.80
CA ALA A 14 2.92 29.01 10.55
C ALA A 14 4.07 29.50 9.65
N ALA A 15 4.90 30.40 10.19
CA ALA A 15 6.16 30.77 9.55
C ALA A 15 7.12 29.56 9.51
N PRO A 16 7.94 29.40 8.47
CA PRO A 16 8.88 28.27 8.36
C PRO A 16 9.90 28.22 9.51
N SER A 17 10.18 29.36 10.15
CA SER A 17 11.00 29.43 11.36
C SER A 17 10.36 28.74 12.57
N ALA A 18 9.04 28.73 12.68
CA ALA A 18 8.32 28.05 13.76
C ALA A 18 8.44 26.53 13.62
N LEU A 19 8.43 26.00 12.39
CA LEU A 19 8.63 24.57 12.12
C LEU A 19 9.99 24.10 12.63
N GLN A 20 11.06 24.86 12.35
CA GLN A 20 12.41 24.53 12.84
C GLN A 20 12.49 24.56 14.37
N GLN A 21 11.81 25.49 15.02
CA GLN A 21 11.77 25.55 16.49
C GLN A 21 10.99 24.37 17.07
N VAL A 22 9.86 23.99 16.46
CA VAL A 22 9.07 22.83 16.86
C VAL A 22 9.88 21.54 16.67
N GLU A 23 10.56 21.37 15.53
CA GLU A 23 11.45 20.23 15.29
C GLU A 23 12.55 20.14 16.35
N GLN A 24 13.21 21.24 16.69
CA GLN A 24 14.23 21.25 17.76
C GLN A 24 13.66 20.89 19.13
N LEU A 25 12.42 21.28 19.43
CA LEU A 25 11.75 20.89 20.68
C LEU A 25 11.38 19.41 20.67
N VAL A 26 10.84 18.90 19.55
CA VAL A 26 10.54 17.48 19.39
C VAL A 26 11.80 16.63 19.51
N GLU A 27 12.91 17.05 18.87
CA GLU A 27 14.19 16.37 18.99
C GLU A 27 14.69 16.31 20.43
N ARG A 28 14.53 17.39 21.21
CA ARG A 28 14.89 17.40 22.63
C ARG A 28 14.05 16.43 23.45
N GLU A 29 12.74 16.40 23.25
CA GLU A 29 11.85 15.46 23.94
C GLU A 29 12.12 14.01 23.53
N LEU A 30 12.52 13.77 22.28
CA LEU A 30 12.89 12.44 21.80
C LEU A 30 14.19 11.91 22.39
N LEU A 31 15.10 12.77 22.88
CA LEU A 31 16.31 12.34 23.59
C LEU A 31 15.98 11.72 24.96
N ASP A 32 14.91 12.21 25.60
CA ASP A 32 14.45 11.70 26.90
C ASP A 32 13.54 10.47 26.73
N ALA A 33 13.04 10.22 25.52
CA ALA A 33 12.20 9.08 25.19
C ALA A 33 13.02 7.80 24.95
N ASN A 34 12.53 6.67 25.46
CA ASN A 34 13.16 5.37 25.24
C ASN A 34 12.84 4.82 23.85
N LEU A 35 13.73 5.06 22.88
CA LEU A 35 13.61 4.63 21.48
C LEU A 35 13.55 3.10 21.27
N ASN A 36 13.81 2.31 22.31
CA ASN A 36 13.79 0.84 22.23
C ASN A 36 12.40 0.22 22.42
N VAL A 37 11.40 1.01 22.83
CA VAL A 37 10.02 0.54 22.98
C VAL A 37 9.27 0.78 21.67
N VAL A 38 9.03 -0.29 20.93
CA VAL A 38 8.23 -0.23 19.70
C VAL A 38 6.77 0.05 20.09
N HIS A 39 6.13 1.01 19.41
CA HIS A 39 4.71 1.32 19.63
C HIS A 39 3.84 0.09 19.29
N PRO A 40 2.86 -0.29 20.12
CA PRO A 40 2.07 -1.52 19.93
C PRO A 40 1.31 -1.58 18.58
N GLY A 41 1.02 -0.43 17.97
CA GLY A 41 0.43 -0.36 16.62
C GLY A 41 1.37 -0.74 15.46
N VAL A 42 2.68 -0.84 15.69
CA VAL A 42 3.64 -1.25 14.66
C VAL A 42 3.46 -2.73 14.32
N GLU A 43 3.11 -3.57 15.30
CA GLU A 43 2.81 -4.99 15.07
C GLU A 43 1.60 -5.17 14.14
N THR A 44 0.61 -4.27 14.22
CA THR A 44 -0.55 -4.27 13.33
C THR A 44 -0.25 -3.76 11.93
N LEU A 45 0.69 -2.82 11.77
CA LEU A 45 1.09 -2.27 10.47
C LEU A 45 2.04 -3.19 9.71
N LEU A 46 2.91 -3.90 10.43
CA LEU A 46 3.74 -4.95 9.84
C LEU A 46 2.90 -6.14 9.36
N GLY A 47 1.67 -6.25 9.87
CA GLY A 47 0.82 -7.41 9.72
C GLY A 47 1.49 -8.60 10.42
N SER A 48 0.75 -9.34 11.24
CA SER A 48 1.09 -10.75 11.33
C SER A 48 1.07 -11.27 9.89
N LEU A 49 2.21 -11.71 9.34
CA LEU A 49 2.28 -12.33 8.02
C LEU A 49 1.03 -13.19 7.88
N PRO A 50 0.07 -12.82 7.00
CA PRO A 50 -1.03 -13.71 6.77
C PRO A 50 -0.36 -14.93 6.16
N VAL A 51 -0.22 -15.98 6.95
CA VAL A 51 0.00 -17.33 6.43
C VAL A 51 -1.31 -17.62 5.71
N SER A 52 -1.43 -17.05 4.51
CA SER A 52 -2.52 -17.34 3.62
C SER A 52 -2.50 -18.84 3.46
N ARG A 53 -3.64 -19.48 3.71
CA ARG A 53 -3.80 -20.92 3.45
C ARG A 53 -3.54 -21.27 1.98
N PHE A 54 -3.45 -20.25 1.11
CA PHE A 54 -3.12 -20.33 -0.31
C PHE A 54 -1.72 -19.78 -0.65
N ALA A 55 -1.04 -19.09 0.27
CA ALA A 55 0.37 -18.74 0.15
C ALA A 55 1.20 -19.67 1.03
N GLU A 56 1.07 -20.97 0.80
CA GLU A 56 2.30 -21.75 0.77
C GLU A 56 3.18 -21.15 -0.34
N PRO A 57 4.48 -20.95 -0.13
CA PRO A 57 5.36 -20.47 -1.18
C PRO A 57 5.41 -21.52 -2.28
N ALA A 58 4.53 -21.38 -3.27
CA ALA A 58 4.81 -21.80 -4.63
C ALA A 58 6.08 -21.06 -5.02
N ASN A 59 7.19 -21.79 -5.00
CA ASN A 59 8.54 -21.34 -5.33
C ASN A 59 8.51 -20.37 -6.52
N SER A 60 8.55 -19.07 -6.25
CA SER A 60 8.79 -18.05 -7.25
C SER A 60 10.29 -17.93 -7.42
N THR A 61 10.76 -18.39 -8.57
CA THR A 61 12.05 -18.02 -9.13
C THR A 61 12.16 -16.50 -9.16
N GLY A 62 13.00 -15.92 -8.30
CA GLY A 62 13.16 -14.47 -8.17
C GLY A 62 14.31 -14.08 -7.25
N THR A 63 15.53 -14.20 -7.75
CA THR A 63 16.82 -13.80 -7.20
C THR A 63 16.82 -12.60 -6.26
N LYS A 64 17.11 -12.78 -4.96
CA LYS A 64 17.81 -11.76 -4.14
C LYS A 64 18.76 -12.42 -3.11
N ARG A 65 20.02 -12.02 -3.22
CA ARG A 65 21.18 -12.31 -2.35
C ARG A 65 20.83 -12.27 -0.86
N GLY A 66 21.20 -13.32 -0.14
CA GLY A 66 21.10 -13.48 1.31
C GLY A 66 21.63 -14.85 1.70
N LEU A 67 22.92 -14.92 2.01
CA LEU A 67 23.76 -16.12 2.04
C LEU A 67 23.52 -17.07 3.24
N GLU A 68 23.52 -18.37 2.92
CA GLU A 68 24.15 -19.50 3.64
C GLU A 68 23.52 -20.09 4.91
N LEU A 69 22.78 -19.36 5.74
CA LEU A 69 22.31 -19.94 7.02
C LEU A 69 21.02 -20.78 6.94
N GLU A 70 20.14 -20.52 5.97
CA GLU A 70 18.84 -21.22 5.82
C GLU A 70 18.93 -22.52 4.97
N GLN A 71 19.98 -22.67 4.15
CA GLN A 71 20.11 -23.81 3.23
C GLN A 71 20.31 -25.16 3.93
N SER A 72 21.01 -25.17 5.08
CA SER A 72 21.31 -26.43 5.80
C SER A 72 20.08 -27.10 6.44
N ARG A 73 18.98 -26.37 6.66
CA ARG A 73 17.77 -26.91 7.29
C ARG A 73 16.68 -27.37 6.32
N ILE A 74 16.69 -26.88 5.08
CA ILE A 74 15.64 -27.18 4.09
C ILE A 74 15.98 -28.44 3.28
N GLU A 75 17.26 -28.79 3.16
CA GLU A 75 17.71 -29.92 2.32
C GLU A 75 17.27 -31.30 2.84
N THR A 76 17.00 -31.48 4.14
CA THR A 76 16.66 -32.79 4.70
C THR A 76 15.18 -33.15 4.71
N ALA A 77 14.27 -32.24 4.33
CA ALA A 77 12.83 -32.41 4.58
C ALA A 77 11.93 -32.54 3.33
N LYS A 78 12.44 -32.33 2.12
CA LYS A 78 11.62 -32.42 0.90
C LYS A 78 12.12 -33.59 0.04
N LYS A 79 11.33 -34.66 -0.07
CA LYS A 79 11.51 -35.65 -1.14
C LYS A 79 11.53 -34.87 -2.46
N PRO A 80 12.59 -34.91 -3.26
CA PRO A 80 12.62 -34.20 -4.51
C PRO A 80 11.50 -34.76 -5.37
N CYS A 81 10.51 -33.93 -5.70
CA CYS A 81 9.57 -34.26 -6.75
C CYS A 81 10.41 -34.48 -8.00
N LEU A 82 10.53 -35.73 -8.44
CA LEU A 82 11.11 -36.07 -9.72
C LEU A 82 10.17 -35.43 -10.75
N GLY A 83 10.49 -34.21 -11.17
CA GLY A 83 9.72 -33.51 -12.20
C GLY A 83 9.59 -34.38 -13.46
N ILE A 84 8.74 -33.96 -14.39
CA ILE A 84 8.63 -34.66 -15.67
C ILE A 84 10.01 -34.70 -16.31
N ASP A 85 10.51 -35.91 -16.54
CA ASP A 85 11.80 -36.15 -17.16
C ASP A 85 11.76 -35.70 -18.62
N LYS A 86 12.26 -34.48 -18.87
CA LYS A 86 12.31 -33.87 -20.21
C LYS A 86 13.26 -34.61 -21.16
N THR A 87 14.16 -35.45 -20.64
CA THR A 87 15.06 -36.25 -21.49
C THR A 87 14.30 -37.31 -22.30
N ARG A 88 13.05 -37.63 -21.91
CA ARG A 88 12.16 -38.55 -22.64
C ARG A 88 11.69 -37.99 -23.99
N PHE A 89 11.74 -36.68 -24.18
CA PHE A 89 11.35 -35.99 -25.41
C PHE A 89 12.56 -35.45 -26.19
N ASP A 90 13.78 -35.84 -25.81
CA ASP A 90 15.00 -35.41 -26.49
C ASP A 90 15.14 -36.10 -27.86
N VAL A 91 15.06 -35.29 -28.92
CA VAL A 91 15.16 -35.71 -30.32
C VAL A 91 16.53 -36.32 -30.63
N GLN A 92 17.60 -35.91 -29.93
CA GLN A 92 18.98 -36.33 -30.22
C GLN A 92 19.34 -37.70 -29.62
N HIS A 93 18.63 -38.16 -28.59
CA HIS A 93 18.95 -39.39 -27.83
C HIS A 93 17.89 -40.51 -28.00
N CYS A 94 17.16 -40.50 -29.11
CA CYS A 94 16.01 -41.37 -29.36
C CYS A 94 16.38 -42.68 -30.11
N ASN A 95 17.21 -43.50 -29.47
CA ASN A 95 17.81 -44.70 -30.10
C ASN A 95 16.94 -45.97 -30.03
N THR A 96 15.99 -46.04 -29.10
CA THR A 96 15.11 -47.20 -28.89
C THR A 96 13.74 -46.99 -29.50
N ALA A 97 13.11 -48.03 -30.05
CA ALA A 97 11.79 -47.96 -30.69
C ALA A 97 10.71 -47.36 -29.79
N ASP A 98 10.68 -47.72 -28.50
CA ASP A 98 9.71 -47.20 -27.53
C ASP A 98 9.84 -45.68 -27.32
N LYS A 99 11.07 -45.17 -27.27
CA LYS A 99 11.31 -43.72 -27.14
C LYS A 99 10.87 -42.97 -28.40
N ARG A 100 11.03 -43.58 -29.58
CA ARG A 100 10.58 -42.99 -30.86
C ARG A 100 9.07 -42.91 -30.94
N ALA A 101 8.36 -43.96 -30.51
CA ALA A 101 6.90 -43.95 -30.44
C ALA A 101 6.37 -42.86 -29.48
N VAL A 102 7.02 -42.68 -28.32
CA VAL A 102 6.69 -41.60 -27.38
C VAL A 102 6.94 -40.23 -28.02
N LEU A 103 8.09 -40.02 -28.66
CA LEU A 103 8.41 -38.76 -29.33
C LEU A 103 7.45 -38.44 -30.48
N GLU A 104 7.12 -39.44 -31.30
CA GLU A 104 6.16 -39.31 -32.41
C GLU A 104 4.77 -38.92 -31.91
N SER A 105 4.29 -39.57 -30.83
CA SER A 105 3.00 -39.21 -30.23
C SER A 105 2.97 -37.79 -29.68
N TYR A 106 4.10 -37.34 -29.10
CA TYR A 106 4.23 -35.99 -28.56
C TYR A 106 4.25 -34.93 -29.67
N LEU A 107 5.05 -35.15 -30.73
CA LEU A 107 5.13 -34.25 -31.87
C LEU A 107 3.82 -34.20 -32.66
N SER A 108 3.14 -35.33 -32.84
CA SER A 108 1.83 -35.38 -33.48
C SER A 108 0.78 -34.58 -32.69
N HIS A 109 0.82 -34.66 -31.35
CA HIS A 109 -0.02 -33.83 -30.50
C HIS A 109 0.32 -32.34 -30.64
N GLU A 110 1.61 -31.95 -30.61
CA GLU A 110 2.01 -30.55 -30.82
C GLU A 110 1.58 -30.03 -32.19
N GLU A 111 1.71 -30.82 -33.24
CA GLU A 111 1.25 -30.48 -34.59
C GLU A 111 -0.27 -30.25 -34.62
N SER A 112 -1.06 -31.12 -33.99
CA SER A 112 -2.52 -30.96 -33.87
C SER A 112 -2.88 -29.70 -33.08
N VAL A 113 -2.19 -29.41 -31.98
CA VAL A 113 -2.41 -28.18 -31.20
C VAL A 113 -2.11 -26.92 -32.02
N LEU A 114 -0.99 -26.90 -32.75
CA LEU A 114 -0.56 -25.76 -33.56
C LEU A 114 -1.45 -25.53 -34.78
N SER A 115 -1.88 -26.60 -35.45
CA SER A 115 -2.67 -26.52 -36.68
C SER A 115 -4.16 -26.32 -36.41
N GLU A 116 -4.74 -27.04 -35.44
CA GLU A 116 -6.19 -27.07 -35.25
C GLU A 116 -6.65 -26.16 -34.11
N ILE A 117 -5.99 -26.22 -32.95
CA ILE A 117 -6.51 -25.58 -31.73
C ILE A 117 -6.11 -24.09 -31.70
N LEU A 118 -4.83 -23.80 -31.87
CA LEU A 118 -4.31 -22.43 -31.78
C LEU A 118 -4.86 -21.54 -32.89
N GLN A 119 -4.90 -22.02 -34.13
CA GLN A 119 -5.45 -21.24 -35.26
C GLN A 119 -6.92 -20.84 -35.03
N ARG A 120 -7.71 -21.73 -34.41
CA ARG A 120 -9.15 -21.50 -34.18
C ARG A 120 -9.44 -20.64 -32.97
N THR A 121 -8.61 -20.71 -31.92
CA THR A 121 -8.95 -20.14 -30.61
C THR A 121 -8.09 -18.95 -30.20
N LEU A 122 -6.85 -18.84 -30.68
CA LEU A 122 -5.89 -17.85 -30.21
C LEU A 122 -6.36 -16.42 -30.44
N ALA A 123 -6.80 -16.10 -31.66
CA ALA A 123 -7.26 -14.75 -31.99
C ALA A 123 -8.48 -14.35 -31.14
N ARG A 124 -9.43 -15.27 -30.95
CA ARG A 124 -10.63 -15.02 -30.16
C ARG A 124 -10.32 -14.86 -28.67
N GLN A 125 -9.43 -15.69 -28.13
CA GLN A 125 -8.98 -15.58 -26.74
C GLN A 125 -8.21 -14.28 -26.50
N TRP A 126 -7.37 -13.88 -27.46
CA TRP A 126 -6.63 -12.63 -27.37
C TRP A 126 -7.57 -11.41 -27.34
N VAL A 127 -8.56 -11.37 -28.22
CA VAL A 127 -9.56 -10.30 -28.23
C VAL A 127 -10.37 -10.28 -26.94
N ALA A 128 -10.89 -11.43 -26.49
CA ALA A 128 -11.66 -11.51 -25.25
C ALA A 128 -10.86 -11.08 -24.01
N ASN A 129 -9.57 -11.46 -23.95
CA ASN A 129 -8.70 -11.03 -22.85
C ASN A 129 -8.41 -9.52 -22.91
N ASN A 130 -8.24 -8.94 -24.09
CA ASN A 130 -8.05 -7.50 -24.23
C ASN A 130 -9.31 -6.73 -23.81
N GLU A 131 -10.50 -7.17 -24.25
CA GLU A 131 -11.79 -6.58 -23.83
C GLU A 131 -11.95 -6.64 -22.31
N TYR A 132 -11.59 -7.77 -21.70
CA TYR A 132 -11.60 -7.91 -20.24
C TYR A 132 -10.64 -6.93 -19.57
N MET A 133 -9.41 -6.81 -20.08
CA MET A 133 -8.41 -5.88 -19.53
C MET A 133 -8.83 -4.42 -19.69
N GLU A 134 -9.46 -4.05 -20.81
CA GLU A 134 -10.05 -2.72 -21.01
C GLU A 134 -11.17 -2.45 -19.99
N GLY A 135 -12.08 -3.40 -19.77
CA GLY A 135 -13.12 -3.28 -18.75
C GLY A 135 -12.57 -3.12 -17.33
N VAL A 136 -11.50 -3.84 -17.00
CA VAL A 136 -10.81 -3.67 -15.70
C VAL A 136 -10.16 -2.28 -15.59
N GLN A 137 -9.54 -1.78 -16.65
CA GLN A 137 -8.95 -0.44 -16.66
C GLN A 137 -10.03 0.63 -16.46
N ASP A 138 -11.17 0.52 -17.11
CA ASP A 138 -12.24 1.50 -16.98
C ASP A 138 -12.88 1.48 -15.58
N ALA A 139 -13.08 0.29 -15.00
CA ALA A 139 -13.53 0.17 -13.62
C ALA A 139 -12.54 0.80 -12.63
N LEU A 140 -11.23 0.62 -12.83
CA LEU A 140 -10.22 1.26 -11.99
C LEU A 140 -10.21 2.79 -12.15
N LYS A 141 -10.41 3.32 -13.36
CA LYS A 141 -10.55 4.76 -13.59
C LYS A 141 -11.77 5.30 -12.86
N GLU A 142 -12.92 4.62 -12.94
CA GLU A 142 -14.14 5.04 -12.24
C GLU A 142 -13.93 5.09 -10.71
N ILE A 143 -13.25 4.08 -10.15
CA ILE A 143 -12.89 4.07 -8.73
C ILE A 143 -11.99 5.25 -8.39
N LEU A 144 -10.94 5.50 -9.18
CA LEU A 144 -10.02 6.62 -8.95
C LEU A 144 -10.75 7.96 -9.00
N GLU A 145 -11.60 8.18 -10.00
CA GLU A 145 -12.41 9.40 -10.10
C GLU A 145 -13.37 9.56 -8.93
N SER A 146 -14.00 8.46 -8.48
CA SER A 146 -14.88 8.49 -7.31
C SER A 146 -14.12 8.86 -6.03
N GLN A 147 -12.91 8.32 -5.85
CA GLN A 147 -12.06 8.61 -4.70
C GLN A 147 -11.55 10.05 -4.74
N ASP A 148 -11.16 10.56 -5.91
CA ASP A 148 -10.73 11.95 -6.07
C ASP A 148 -11.86 12.93 -5.77
N ARG A 149 -13.08 12.67 -6.27
CA ARG A 149 -14.27 13.46 -5.90
C ARG A 149 -14.53 13.44 -4.39
N ASN A 150 -14.48 12.26 -3.77
CA ASN A 150 -14.67 12.14 -2.33
C ASN A 150 -13.58 12.90 -1.53
N LEU A 151 -12.33 12.87 -1.98
CA LEU A 151 -11.24 13.64 -1.35
C LEU A 151 -11.46 15.14 -1.50
N GLN A 152 -11.88 15.61 -2.67
CA GLN A 152 -12.19 17.01 -2.92
C GLN A 152 -13.38 17.49 -2.08
N ASP A 153 -14.42 16.66 -1.94
CA ASP A 153 -15.58 16.96 -1.10
C ASP A 153 -15.17 17.06 0.38
N LEU A 154 -14.40 16.10 0.88
CA LEU A 154 -13.88 16.13 2.25
C LEU A 154 -12.98 17.34 2.50
N GLU A 155 -12.14 17.68 1.54
CA GLU A 155 -11.26 18.84 1.57
C GLU A 155 -12.04 20.15 1.61
N SER A 156 -13.08 20.27 0.78
CA SER A 156 -13.97 21.44 0.75
C SER A 156 -14.75 21.60 2.07
N HIS A 157 -15.23 20.48 2.61
CA HIS A 157 -15.93 20.44 3.89
C HIS A 157 -14.99 20.81 5.05
N ARG A 158 -13.76 20.30 5.04
CA ARG A 158 -12.73 20.67 6.03
C ARG A 158 -12.44 22.17 5.97
N LYS A 159 -12.27 22.75 4.77
CA LYS A 159 -12.07 24.19 4.60
C LYS A 159 -13.24 25.02 5.14
N LEU A 160 -14.47 24.59 4.88
CA LEU A 160 -15.67 25.26 5.39
C LEU A 160 -15.67 25.29 6.93
N ILE A 161 -15.51 24.14 7.58
CA ILE A 161 -15.51 24.03 9.05
C ILE A 161 -14.39 24.89 9.65
N GLN A 162 -13.18 24.86 9.07
CA GLN A 162 -12.09 25.68 9.61
C GLN A 162 -12.34 27.17 9.43
N SER A 163 -12.99 27.59 8.33
CA SER A 163 -13.36 29.00 8.13
C SER A 163 -14.44 29.47 9.11
N GLU A 164 -15.36 28.59 9.52
CA GLU A 164 -16.36 28.89 10.54
C GLU A 164 -15.70 28.97 11.92
N ALA A 165 -14.86 27.99 12.27
CA ALA A 165 -14.09 27.99 13.51
C ALA A 165 -13.20 29.24 13.64
N GLN A 166 -12.59 29.70 12.54
CA GLN A 166 -11.79 30.94 12.54
C GLN A 166 -12.63 32.16 12.94
N ARG A 167 -13.86 32.28 12.45
CA ARG A 167 -14.75 33.40 12.81
C ARG A 167 -15.15 33.34 14.28
N ASP A 168 -15.46 32.14 14.76
CA ASP A 168 -15.81 31.92 16.16
C ASP A 168 -14.63 32.25 17.09
N LEU A 169 -13.41 31.80 16.74
CA LEU A 169 -12.19 32.12 17.49
C LEU A 169 -11.89 33.62 17.50
N ALA A 170 -12.01 34.30 16.35
CA ALA A 170 -11.82 35.75 16.28
C ALA A 170 -12.82 36.51 17.17
N TYR A 171 -14.09 36.11 17.13
CA TYR A 171 -15.14 36.69 17.98
C TYR A 171 -14.86 36.45 19.48
N MET A 172 -14.40 35.26 19.86
CA MET A 172 -14.05 34.95 21.25
C MET A 172 -12.81 35.72 21.72
N ASP A 173 -11.82 35.91 20.85
CA ASP A 173 -10.61 36.69 21.16
C ASP A 173 -10.94 38.18 21.36
N GLU A 174 -11.78 38.78 20.50
CA GLU A 174 -12.25 40.16 20.70
C GLU A 174 -13.00 40.32 22.02
N ARG A 175 -13.93 39.41 22.32
CA ARG A 175 -14.68 39.42 23.58
C ARG A 175 -13.77 39.23 24.80
N TRP A 176 -12.75 38.39 24.67
CA TRP A 176 -11.76 38.16 25.74
C TRP A 176 -10.90 39.41 25.97
N LYS A 177 -10.44 40.06 24.90
CA LYS A 177 -9.72 41.34 24.97
C LYS A 177 -10.57 42.44 25.63
N GLU A 178 -11.85 42.56 25.26
CA GLU A 178 -12.75 43.50 25.92
C GLU A 178 -12.95 43.21 27.41
N ALA A 179 -13.10 41.93 27.78
CA ALA A 179 -13.25 41.53 29.18
C ALA A 179 -11.97 41.84 29.99
N LEU A 180 -10.79 41.62 29.40
CA LEU A 180 -9.52 42.00 30.00
C LEU A 180 -9.42 43.51 30.20
N LEU A 181 -9.74 44.31 29.18
CA LEU A 181 -9.74 45.77 29.28
C LEU A 181 -10.69 46.24 30.40
N ARG A 182 -11.91 45.73 30.45
CA ARG A 182 -12.87 46.06 31.52
C ARG A 182 -12.36 45.68 32.92
N ASN A 183 -11.67 44.56 33.05
CA ASN A 183 -11.09 44.14 34.33
C ASN A 183 -9.93 45.04 34.75
N VAL A 184 -9.08 45.44 33.80
CA VAL A 184 -7.98 46.38 34.04
C VAL A 184 -8.53 47.76 34.43
N GLU A 185 -9.52 48.28 33.70
CA GLU A 185 -10.18 49.54 34.01
C GLU A 185 -10.81 49.54 35.40
N ARG A 186 -11.49 48.46 35.79
CA ARG A 186 -12.02 48.28 37.15
C ARG A 186 -10.93 48.23 38.22
N ALA A 187 -9.82 47.56 37.94
CA ALA A 187 -8.70 47.48 38.88
C ALA A 187 -8.07 48.86 39.09
N LEU A 188 -7.94 49.66 38.03
CA LEU A 188 -7.42 51.03 38.08
C LEU A 188 -8.39 51.98 38.81
N SER A 189 -9.70 51.86 38.57
CA SER A 189 -10.70 52.70 39.26
C SER A 189 -10.84 52.40 40.75
N ASN A 190 -10.53 51.16 41.18
CA ASN A 190 -10.57 50.76 42.59
C ASN A 190 -9.27 51.06 43.35
N ALA A 191 -8.20 51.44 42.64
CA ALA A 191 -6.91 51.82 43.21
C ALA A 191 -6.79 53.33 43.48
N HIS A 192 -7.78 54.11 43.06
CA HIS A 192 -7.96 55.53 43.37
C HIS A 192 -9.13 55.73 44.33
#